data_AF-A0A9E5V969-F1
#
_entry.id   AF-A0A9E5V969-F1
#
_cell.length_a   1.000
_cell.length_b   1.000
_cell.length_c   1.000
_cell.angle_alpha   90.00
_cell.angle_beta   90.00
_cell.angle_gamma   90.00
#
_symmetry.space_group_name_H-M   'P 1'
#
loop_
_entity.id
_entity.type
_entity.pdbx_description
1 polymer ?
#
loop_
_entity_poly.entity_id
_entity_poly.type
_entity_poly.pdbx_seq_one_letter_code
_entity_poly.pdbx_strand_id
1 'polypeptide(L)'
;MVTNESKRQLLIIGGAEDKVGDCIILREFVRRAGGTKANIVIMTAATEQPAIIGFGIDENTAMAITGDQFEVIGEGVITVVDESELVHNNVDEILKDEPLAFCGAKLHILPHGYKFDLKTHKPILDGRSVVNSVENEVTTVG
;
A
#
# COMPACT_ATOMS: atom_id res chain seq x y z
N MET A 1 -30.10 -1.79 -20.36
CA MET A 1 -30.00 -1.88 -18.90
C MET A 1 -28.51 -1.91 -18.57
N VAL A 2 -27.98 -0.87 -17.93
CA VAL A 2 -26.60 -0.88 -17.43
C VAL A 2 -26.65 -1.57 -16.07
N THR A 3 -26.12 -2.78 -15.97
CA THR A 3 -25.91 -3.43 -14.68
C THR A 3 -24.85 -2.64 -13.95
N ASN A 4 -25.23 -1.96 -12.87
CA ASN A 4 -24.28 -1.33 -11.96
C ASN A 4 -23.58 -2.46 -11.21
N GLU A 5 -22.54 -3.04 -11.81
CA GLU A 5 -21.63 -3.96 -11.14
C GLU A 5 -21.04 -3.22 -9.95
N SER A 6 -21.50 -3.56 -8.75
CA SER A 6 -20.91 -3.03 -7.52
C SER A 6 -19.44 -3.45 -7.51
N LYS A 7 -18.54 -2.49 -7.70
CA LYS A 7 -17.10 -2.73 -7.67
C LYS A 7 -16.76 -3.30 -6.30
N ARG A 8 -16.50 -4.62 -6.22
CA ARG A 8 -16.08 -5.28 -4.98
C ARG A 8 -14.70 -4.75 -4.64
N GLN A 9 -14.56 -4.17 -3.46
CA GLN A 9 -13.32 -3.59 -2.97
C GLN A 9 -12.92 -4.23 -1.66
N LEU A 10 -11.63 -4.43 -1.48
CA LEU A 10 -11.04 -4.73 -0.19
C LEU A 10 -10.41 -3.44 0.34
N LEU A 11 -10.83 -2.98 1.52
CA LEU A 11 -10.24 -1.84 2.20
C LEU A 11 -9.45 -2.36 3.40
N ILE A 12 -8.13 -2.17 3.39
CA ILE A 12 -7.24 -2.53 4.51
C ILE A 12 -6.90 -1.23 5.25
N ILE A 13 -7.00 -1.22 6.57
CA ILE A 13 -6.76 -0.05 7.43
C ILE A 13 -5.56 -0.34 8.33
N GLY A 14 -4.61 0.59 8.42
CA GLY A 14 -3.37 0.40 9.20
C GLY A 14 -3.54 0.34 10.72
N GLY A 15 -4.73 0.72 11.21
CA GLY A 15 -5.08 0.74 12.63
C GLY A 15 -5.01 2.15 13.23
N ALA A 16 -5.36 2.24 14.51
CA ALA A 16 -5.45 3.50 15.28
C ALA A 16 -6.17 4.64 14.53
N GLU A 17 -7.21 4.28 13.77
CA GLU A 17 -7.98 5.23 12.98
C GLU A 17 -8.70 6.27 13.84
N ASP A 18 -8.87 7.49 13.31
CA ASP A 18 -9.63 8.54 13.98
C ASP A 18 -11.10 8.12 14.13
N LYS A 19 -11.58 8.19 15.38
CA LYS A 19 -12.93 7.80 15.82
C LYS A 19 -13.76 8.97 16.35
N VAL A 20 -13.17 10.17 16.43
CA VAL A 20 -13.79 11.32 17.10
C VAL A 20 -13.83 12.54 16.20
N GLY A 21 -12.77 12.79 15.44
CA GLY A 21 -12.66 13.93 14.53
C GLY A 21 -13.39 13.68 13.20
N ASP A 22 -12.70 13.99 12.10
CA ASP A 22 -13.27 13.86 10.76
C ASP A 22 -13.50 12.41 10.33
N CYS A 23 -12.93 11.44 11.05
CA CYS A 23 -13.14 10.00 10.85
C CYS A 23 -12.94 9.59 9.38
N ILE A 24 -11.94 10.16 8.69
CA ILE A 24 -11.78 10.08 7.23
C ILE A 24 -11.82 8.64 6.74
N ILE A 25 -11.09 7.74 7.41
CA ILE A 25 -11.04 6.31 7.04
C ILE A 25 -12.37 5.61 7.28
N LEU A 26 -13.03 5.83 8.42
CA LEU A 26 -14.32 5.21 8.73
C LEU A 26 -15.44 5.71 7.82
N ARG A 27 -15.43 7.00 7.48
CA ARG A 27 -16.37 7.59 6.51
C ARG A 27 -16.16 7.01 5.12
N GLU A 28 -14.91 6.79 4.72
CA GLU A 28 -14.59 6.15 3.46
C GLU A 28 -15.04 4.69 3.41
N PHE A 29 -14.83 3.93 4.49
CA PHE A 29 -15.35 2.57 4.64
C PHE A 29 -16.87 2.53 4.44
N VAL A 30 -17.62 3.35 5.17
CA VAL A 30 -19.10 3.40 5.07
C VAL A 30 -19.54 3.81 3.67
N ARG A 31 -18.90 4.84 3.08
CA ARG A 31 -19.21 5.30 1.73
C ARG A 31 -19.04 4.17 0.71
N ARG A 32 -17.93 3.42 0.79
CA ARG A 32 -17.62 2.30 -0.12
C ARG A 32 -18.52 1.09 0.13
N ALA A 33 -18.95 0.86 1.36
CA ALA A 33 -19.87 -0.23 1.70
C ALA A 33 -21.32 -0.02 1.21
N GLY A 34 -21.65 1.17 0.67
CA GLY A 34 -22.99 1.51 0.19
C GLY A 34 -23.69 2.63 0.97
N GLY A 35 -22.96 3.33 1.83
CA GLY A 35 -23.47 4.48 2.60
C GLY A 35 -24.58 4.08 3.58
N THR A 36 -25.63 4.88 3.65
CA THR A 36 -26.76 4.67 4.58
C THR A 36 -27.59 3.40 4.28
N LYS A 37 -27.36 2.76 3.13
CA LYS A 37 -28.04 1.51 2.74
C LYS A 37 -27.14 0.28 2.89
N ALA A 38 -25.94 0.44 3.46
CA ALA A 38 -24.99 -0.64 3.62
C ALA A 38 -25.49 -1.67 4.64
N ASN A 39 -25.29 -2.95 4.32
CA ASN A 39 -25.38 -4.04 5.29
C ASN A 39 -23.96 -4.50 5.58
N ILE A 40 -23.47 -4.24 6.80
CA ILE A 40 -22.07 -4.47 7.19
C ILE A 40 -22.00 -5.68 8.12
N VAL A 41 -21.12 -6.63 7.79
CA VAL A 41 -20.79 -7.77 8.63
C VAL A 41 -19.35 -7.60 9.13
N ILE A 42 -19.15 -7.72 10.44
CA ILE A 42 -17.82 -7.64 11.08
C ILE A 42 -17.40 -9.06 11.44
N MET A 43 -16.23 -9.47 10.97
CA MET A 43 -15.62 -10.77 11.28
C MET A 43 -14.18 -10.57 11.67
N THR A 44 -13.72 -11.31 12.67
CA THR A 44 -12.30 -11.35 13.05
C THR A 44 -11.57 -12.36 12.18
N ALA A 45 -10.53 -11.93 11.47
CA ALA A 45 -9.67 -12.80 10.68
C ALA A 45 -8.24 -12.76 11.24
N ALA A 46 -7.59 -13.92 11.30
CA ALA A 46 -6.16 -14.06 11.55
C ALA A 46 -5.56 -14.83 10.36
N THR A 47 -4.38 -14.42 9.90
CA THR A 47 -3.69 -15.06 8.77
C THR A 47 -2.21 -15.20 9.09
N GLU A 48 -1.64 -16.37 8.80
CA GLU A 48 -0.23 -16.71 9.06
C GLU A 48 0.42 -17.20 7.76
N GLN A 49 0.47 -16.35 6.73
CA GLN A 49 1.09 -16.74 5.46
C GLN A 49 2.11 -15.69 5.00
N PRO A 50 3.38 -16.06 4.78
CA PRO A 50 4.37 -15.15 4.24
C PRO A 50 4.00 -14.80 2.79
N ALA A 51 4.06 -13.51 2.48
CA ALA A 51 3.75 -12.95 1.17
C ALA A 51 5.03 -12.41 0.52
N ILE A 52 5.12 -12.51 -0.81
CA ILE A 52 6.26 -12.03 -1.62
C ILE A 52 6.35 -10.49 -1.62
N ILE A 53 5.28 -9.81 -1.22
CA ILE A 53 5.21 -8.36 -1.10
C ILE A 53 4.68 -8.01 0.30
N GLY A 54 5.39 -7.12 0.99
CA GLY A 54 5.05 -6.59 2.31
C GLY A 54 4.43 -5.20 2.20
N PHE A 55 3.43 -4.93 3.04
CA PHE A 55 2.80 -3.62 3.13
C PHE A 55 2.88 -3.09 4.57
N GLY A 56 3.57 -1.96 4.75
CA GLY A 56 3.43 -1.12 5.93
C GLY A 56 2.35 -0.09 5.68
N ILE A 57 1.31 -0.05 6.52
CA ILE A 57 0.22 0.93 6.42
C ILE A 57 0.22 1.74 7.71
N ASP A 58 0.42 3.05 7.59
CA ASP A 58 0.43 3.96 8.74
C ASP A 58 -0.95 4.07 9.42
N GLU A 59 -0.95 4.64 10.61
CA GLU A 59 -2.18 5.06 11.29
C GLU A 59 -2.98 6.04 10.42
N ASN A 60 -4.30 6.05 10.61
CA ASN A 60 -5.21 6.91 9.84
C ASN A 60 -5.01 6.81 8.31
N THR A 61 -4.56 5.65 7.83
CA THR A 61 -4.26 5.35 6.43
C THR A 61 -4.88 4.02 6.04
N ALA A 62 -5.32 3.94 4.79
CA ALA A 62 -5.97 2.76 4.23
C ALA A 62 -5.58 2.51 2.78
N MET A 63 -5.60 1.24 2.41
CA MET A 63 -5.40 0.74 1.07
C MET A 63 -6.74 0.30 0.48
N ALA A 64 -7.23 0.98 -0.56
CA ALA A 64 -8.43 0.56 -1.28
C ALA A 64 -8.06 -0.27 -2.52
N ILE A 65 -8.25 -1.58 -2.44
CA ILE A 65 -7.91 -2.53 -3.50
C ILE A 65 -9.12 -2.74 -4.40
N THR A 66 -8.88 -2.70 -5.71
CA THR A 66 -9.86 -3.05 -6.73
C THR A 66 -9.23 -3.79 -7.89
N GLY A 67 -9.58 -5.06 -8.06
CA GLY A 67 -8.84 -5.93 -8.98
C GLY A 67 -7.38 -6.03 -8.52
N ASP A 68 -6.44 -5.80 -9.43
CA ASP A 68 -5.01 -5.88 -9.16
C ASP A 68 -4.37 -4.53 -8.81
N GLN A 69 -5.17 -3.53 -8.42
CA GLN A 69 -4.66 -2.19 -8.12
C GLN A 69 -5.11 -1.75 -6.74
N PHE A 70 -4.25 -1.03 -6.04
CA PHE A 70 -4.66 -0.30 -4.86
C PHE A 70 -4.45 1.21 -5.00
N GLU A 71 -5.24 1.96 -4.24
CA GLU A 71 -5.13 3.40 -4.04
C GLU A 71 -4.90 3.69 -2.56
N VAL A 72 -3.99 4.61 -2.26
CA VAL A 72 -3.72 5.08 -0.89
C VAL A 72 -4.76 6.13 -0.50
N ILE A 73 -5.33 5.98 0.70
CA ILE A 73 -6.31 6.89 1.29
C ILE A 73 -5.87 7.21 2.71
N GLY A 74 -6.09 8.44 3.17
CA GLY A 74 -5.68 8.88 4.51
C GLY A 74 -4.50 9.84 4.49
N GLU A 75 -3.93 10.09 5.66
CA GLU A 75 -2.97 11.18 5.90
C GLU A 75 -1.51 10.71 5.93
N GLY A 76 -1.28 9.42 6.22
CA GLY A 76 0.05 8.82 6.24
C GLY A 76 0.47 8.26 4.89
N VAL A 77 1.39 7.29 4.94
CA VAL A 77 1.90 6.62 3.75
C VAL A 77 1.65 5.12 3.80
N ILE A 78 1.64 4.51 2.61
CA ILE A 78 1.79 3.06 2.46
C ILE A 78 3.21 2.80 1.97
N THR A 79 3.94 1.98 2.71
CA THR A 79 5.24 1.46 2.33
C THR A 79 5.07 0.09 1.71
N VAL A 80 5.49 -0.08 0.46
CA VAL A 80 5.57 -1.37 -0.23
C VAL A 80 7.01 -1.85 -0.19
N VAL A 81 7.21 -3.04 0.38
CA VAL A 81 8.48 -3.77 0.33
C VAL A 81 8.30 -4.93 -0.63
N ASP A 82 8.98 -4.88 -1.78
CA ASP A 82 8.92 -5.93 -2.79
C ASP A 82 10.18 -6.80 -2.73
N GLU A 83 9.98 -8.08 -2.42
CA GLU A 83 11.02 -9.09 -2.23
C GLU A 83 11.26 -9.94 -3.49
N SER A 84 10.58 -9.64 -4.60
CA SER A 84 10.67 -10.44 -5.83
C SER A 84 12.08 -10.51 -6.44
N GLU A 85 12.96 -9.55 -6.12
CA GLU A 85 14.36 -9.51 -6.54
C GLU A 85 15.33 -9.52 -5.34
N LEU A 86 14.89 -10.04 -4.19
CA LEU A 86 15.67 -10.05 -2.97
C LEU A 86 16.99 -10.83 -3.12
N VAL A 87 18.09 -10.21 -2.71
CA VAL A 87 19.43 -10.79 -2.74
C VAL A 87 19.73 -11.57 -1.45
N HIS A 88 19.31 -11.02 -0.30
CA HIS A 88 19.50 -11.64 1.00
C HIS A 88 18.53 -11.04 2.04
N ASN A 89 17.93 -11.88 2.88
CA ASN A 89 17.35 -11.46 4.15
C ASN A 89 17.75 -12.47 5.25
N ASN A 90 17.54 -12.09 6.52
CA ASN A 90 17.69 -12.98 7.67
C ASN A 90 16.36 -13.22 8.40
N VAL A 91 15.20 -13.07 7.73
CA VAL A 91 13.86 -13.10 8.38
C VAL A 91 13.55 -14.45 9.03
N ASP A 92 13.90 -15.55 8.37
CA ASP A 92 13.57 -16.90 8.87
C ASP A 92 14.41 -17.32 10.08
N GLU A 93 15.58 -16.71 10.26
CA GLU A 93 16.57 -17.07 11.29
C GLU A 93 16.67 -16.03 12.41
N ILE A 94 15.96 -14.90 12.28
CA ILE A 94 16.06 -13.78 13.20
C ILE A 94 15.55 -14.20 14.59
N LEU A 95 16.43 -14.15 15.58
CA LEU A 95 16.01 -14.28 16.97
C LEU A 95 15.40 -12.97 17.46
N LYS A 96 14.61 -13.07 18.52
CA LYS A 96 14.08 -11.89 19.21
C LYS A 96 15.27 -11.00 19.62
N ASP A 97 15.25 -9.75 19.17
CA ASP A 97 16.28 -8.72 19.39
C ASP A 97 17.50 -8.72 18.44
N GLU A 98 17.52 -9.55 17.39
CA GLU A 98 18.50 -9.41 16.31
C GLU A 98 18.07 -8.38 15.25
N PRO A 99 19.01 -7.65 14.64
CA PRO A 99 18.69 -6.68 13.60
C PRO A 99 18.30 -7.36 12.28
N LEU A 100 17.27 -6.83 11.62
CA LEU A 100 16.83 -7.28 10.31
C LEU A 100 17.80 -6.81 9.21
N ALA A 101 18.26 -7.75 8.39
CA ALA A 101 18.98 -7.51 7.14
C ALA A 101 18.02 -7.71 5.96
N PHE A 102 17.98 -6.74 5.05
CA PHE A 102 17.11 -6.76 3.89
C PHE A 102 17.82 -6.16 2.67
N CYS A 103 18.40 -7.00 1.82
CA CYS A 103 19.31 -6.60 0.76
C CYS A 103 18.68 -6.83 -0.62
N GLY A 104 18.65 -5.78 -1.45
CA GLY A 104 18.15 -5.86 -2.83
C GLY A 104 16.63 -5.75 -2.99
N ALA A 105 15.88 -5.51 -1.91
CA ALA A 105 14.45 -5.25 -2.00
C ALA A 105 14.15 -3.89 -2.66
N LYS A 106 13.01 -3.82 -3.35
CA LYS A 106 12.49 -2.55 -3.87
C LYS A 106 11.55 -1.92 -2.85
N LEU A 107 11.76 -0.63 -2.58
CA LEU A 107 10.95 0.14 -1.65
C LEU A 107 10.12 1.18 -2.41
N HIS A 108 8.83 1.21 -2.16
CA HIS A 108 7.94 2.30 -2.60
C HIS A 108 7.26 2.94 -1.40
N ILE A 109 7.36 4.26 -1.28
CA ILE A 109 6.65 5.03 -0.25
C ILE A 109 5.59 5.86 -0.96
N LEU A 110 4.32 5.55 -0.69
CA LEU A 110 3.18 6.04 -1.47
C LEU A 110 2.25 6.87 -0.55
N PRO A 111 2.16 8.19 -0.75
CA PRO A 111 1.22 9.03 0.00
C PRO A 111 -0.18 8.96 -0.61
N HIS A 112 -1.13 9.65 0.02
CA HIS A 112 -2.52 9.79 -0.43
C HIS A 112 -2.67 9.95 -1.94
N GLY A 113 -3.60 9.19 -2.53
CA GLY A 113 -3.95 9.26 -3.95
C GLY A 113 -2.88 8.73 -4.90
N TYR A 114 -1.77 8.14 -4.41
CA TYR A 114 -0.94 7.26 -5.23
C TYR A 114 -1.65 5.92 -5.44
N LYS A 115 -1.38 5.32 -6.60
CA LYS A 115 -1.89 4.01 -6.97
C LYS A 115 -0.72 3.07 -7.28
N PHE A 116 -0.96 1.79 -7.12
CA PHE A 116 0.03 0.76 -7.36
C PHE A 116 -0.62 -0.46 -7.99
N ASP A 117 0.08 -1.07 -8.95
CA ASP A 117 -0.35 -2.29 -9.63
C ASP A 117 0.33 -3.50 -8.98
N LEU A 118 -0.48 -4.35 -8.36
CA LEU A 118 -0.10 -5.54 -7.59
C LEU A 118 0.45 -6.67 -8.46
N LYS A 119 0.24 -6.64 -9.78
CA LYS A 119 0.78 -7.66 -10.70
C LYS A 119 2.15 -7.30 -11.21
N THR A 120 2.34 -6.04 -11.56
CA THR A 120 3.59 -5.52 -12.13
C THR A 120 4.56 -5.00 -11.08
N HIS A 121 4.11 -4.89 -9.83
CA HIS A 121 4.83 -4.33 -8.69
C HIS A 121 5.32 -2.91 -8.98
N LYS A 122 4.46 -2.08 -9.57
CA LYS A 122 4.82 -0.72 -10.00
C LYS A 122 3.79 0.32 -9.57
N PRO A 123 4.24 1.52 -9.18
CA PRO A 123 3.34 2.65 -8.99
C PRO A 123 2.72 3.07 -10.34
N ILE A 124 1.44 3.41 -10.31
CA ILE A 124 0.72 3.97 -11.44
C ILE A 124 0.85 5.50 -11.34
N LEU A 125 1.72 6.04 -12.19
CA LEU A 125 2.04 7.46 -12.22
C LEU A 125 1.16 8.15 -13.27
N ASP A 126 -0.05 8.55 -12.87
CA ASP A 126 -0.99 9.29 -13.73
C ASP A 126 -0.47 10.72 -13.99
N GLY A 127 0.54 10.88 -14.87
CA GLY A 127 1.08 12.17 -15.31
C GLY A 127 1.87 12.97 -14.27
N ARG A 128 2.19 12.37 -13.11
CA ARG A 128 3.05 12.99 -12.08
C ARG A 128 4.50 12.98 -12.59
N SER A 129 5.11 14.16 -12.76
CA SER A 129 6.47 14.32 -13.26
C SER A 129 7.46 13.44 -12.52
N VAL A 130 8.11 12.56 -13.28
CA VAL A 130 9.33 11.86 -12.85
C VAL A 130 10.38 12.92 -12.59
N VAL A 131 11.00 12.91 -11.42
CA VAL A 131 12.24 13.67 -11.21
C VAL A 131 13.33 12.91 -11.99
N ASN A 132 13.60 13.32 -13.23
CA ASN A 132 14.77 12.84 -13.96
C ASN A 132 16.00 13.51 -13.35
N SER A 133 16.65 12.84 -12.40
CA SER A 133 17.98 13.24 -11.94
C SER A 133 19.03 12.75 -12.93
N VAL A 134 19.28 13.63 -13.92
CA VAL A 134 20.54 13.94 -14.63
C VAL A 134 21.33 12.78 -15.28
N GLU A 135 21.36 12.78 -16.60
CA GLU A 135 22.36 12.10 -17.43
C GLU A 135 23.78 12.68 -17.22
N ASN A 136 24.77 11.82 -17.45
CA ASN A 136 26.22 12.05 -17.43
C ASN A 136 26.72 13.39 -18.01
N GLU A 137 27.65 14.04 -17.31
CA GLU A 137 28.84 14.68 -17.92
C GLU A 137 29.82 15.16 -16.83
N VAL A 138 30.94 14.43 -16.61
CA VAL A 138 32.25 15.07 -16.33
C VAL A 138 33.34 14.26 -17.02
N THR A 139 33.54 14.66 -18.27
CA THR A 139 34.80 14.81 -19.01
C THR A 139 36.10 14.50 -18.27
N THR A 140 36.89 13.62 -18.87
CA THR A 140 38.33 13.45 -18.68
C THR A 140 39.06 14.80 -18.76
N VAL A 141 39.75 15.17 -17.69
CA VAL A 141 40.92 16.05 -17.69
C VAL A 141 42.01 15.23 -16.98
N GLY A 142 43.12 14.86 -17.59
CA GLY A 142 44.12 15.70 -18.23
C GLY A 142 45.43 15.40 -17.51
#